data_AF-A0A804IGJ9-F1
#
_entry.id   AF-A0A804IGJ9-F1
#
_cell.length_a   1.000
_cell.length_b   1.000
_cell.length_c   1.000
_cell.angle_alpha   90.00
_cell.angle_beta   90.00
_cell.angle_gamma   90.00
#
_symmetry.space_group_name_H-M   'P 1'
#
loop_
_entity.id
_entity.type
_entity.pdbx_description
1 polymer ?
#
loop_
_entity_poly.entity_id
_entity_poly.type
_entity_poly.pdbx_seq_one_letter_code
_entity_poly.pdbx_strand_id
1 'polypeptide(L)' 'MFKGSMRLAVDKWRHIQVTDPADFTVNEDNNLSLIEYELVTVVEG' A
#
# COMPACT_ATOMS: atom_id res chain seq x y z
N MET A 1 0.41 5.13 7.12
CA MET A 1 -0.06 4.07 8.04
C MET A 1 -1.23 4.62 8.84
N PHE A 2 -2.38 3.97 8.81
CA PHE A 2 -3.57 4.40 9.52
C PHE A 2 -4.01 3.30 10.48
N LYS A 3 -3.91 3.58 11.79
CA LYS A 3 -4.32 2.67 12.86
C LYS A 3 -3.78 1.24 12.67
N GLY A 4 -2.48 1.07 12.49
CA GLY A 4 -1.87 -0.25 12.27
C GLY A 4 -1.95 -0.78 10.83
N SER A 5 -2.87 -0.31 9.99
CA SER A 5 -3.02 -0.78 8.61
C SER A 5 -2.36 0.15 7.57
N MET A 6 -2.03 -0.39 6.40
CA MET A 6 -1.56 0.39 5.25
C MET A 6 -2.71 0.69 4.28
N ARG A 7 -2.66 1.85 3.64
CA ARG A 7 -3.64 2.27 2.62
C ARG A 7 -2.91 3.04 1.53
N LEU A 8 -3.29 2.79 0.29
CA LEU A 8 -2.87 3.61 -0.84
C LEU A 8 -3.69 4.91 -0.84
N ALA A 9 -3.01 6.05 -0.88
CA ALA A 9 -3.65 7.36 -0.92
C ALA A 9 -2.86 8.29 -1.84
N VAL A 10 -3.58 9.20 -2.49
CA VAL A 10 -3.00 10.28 -3.30
C VAL A 10 -3.24 11.58 -2.55
N ASP A 11 -2.18 12.34 -2.32
CA ASP A 11 -2.29 13.64 -1.66
C ASP A 11 -2.88 14.70 -2.61
N LYS A 12 -3.28 15.86 -2.07
CA LYS A 12 -3.94 16.92 -2.85
C LYS A 12 -3.07 17.59 -3.91
N TRP A 13 -1.76 17.33 -3.92
CA TRP A 13 -0.82 17.88 -4.89
C TRP A 13 -0.38 16.84 -5.94
N ARG A 14 -0.90 15.61 -5.84
CA ARG A 14 -0.61 14.50 -6.75
C ARG A 14 -1.84 14.17 -7.59
N HIS A 15 -1.60 13.52 -8.73
CA HIS A 15 -2.62 13.23 -9.74
C HIS A 15 -2.60 11.75 -10.12
N ILE A 16 -3.79 11.17 -10.38
CA ILE A 16 -3.96 9.80 -10.87
C ILE A 16 -4.10 9.85 -12.39
N GLN A 17 -3.29 9.08 -13.11
CA GLN A 17 -3.40 8.96 -14.56
C GLN A 17 -4.01 7.61 -14.93
N VAL A 18 -4.81 7.60 -16.00
CA VAL A 18 -5.30 6.36 -16.59
C VAL A 18 -4.17 5.75 -17.42
N THR A 19 -3.96 4.44 -17.27
CA THR A 19 -3.00 3.67 -18.06
C THR A 19 -3.73 2.62 -18.87
N ASP A 20 -2.99 1.93 -19.73
CA ASP A 20 -3.47 0.71 -20.35
C ASP A 20 -3.86 -0.33 -19.28
N PRO A 21 -4.73 -1.30 -19.62
CA PRO A 21 -5.09 -2.39 -18.72
C PRO A 21 -3.85 -3.12 -18.19
N ALA A 22 -3.90 -3.52 -16.93
CA ALA A 22 -2.83 -4.33 -16.35
C ALA A 22 -2.81 -5.72 -16.99
N ASP A 23 -1.63 -6.14 -17.47
CA ASP A 23 -1.41 -7.49 -18.04
C ASP A 23 -1.21 -8.57 -16.96
N PHE A 24 -1.46 -8.24 -15.69
CA PHE A 24 -1.27 -9.13 -14.56
C PHE A 24 -2.57 -9.32 -13.77
N THR A 25 -2.74 -10.52 -13.22
CA THR A 25 -3.83 -10.81 -12.30
C THR A 25 -3.50 -10.27 -10.91
N VAL A 26 -4.45 -9.54 -10.31
CA VAL A 26 -4.33 -9.06 -8.93
C VAL A 26 -4.43 -10.25 -7.97
N ASN A 27 -3.52 -10.31 -7.00
CA ASN A 27 -3.65 -11.26 -5.89
C ASN A 27 -4.59 -10.67 -4.83
N GLU A 28 -5.83 -11.14 -4.81
CA GLU A 28 -6.86 -10.67 -3.87
C GLU A 28 -6.65 -11.15 -2.43
N ASP A 29 -5.86 -12.21 -2.22
CA ASP A 29 -5.57 -12.76 -0.89
C ASP A 29 -4.58 -11.86 -0.10
N ASN A 30 -3.80 -11.03 -0.80
CA ASN A 30 -2.79 -10.17 -0.17
C ASN A 30 -3.29 -8.73 0.04
N ASN A 31 -4.34 -8.58 0.85
CA ASN A 31 -4.91 -7.27 1.13
C ASN A 31 -4.17 -6.55 2.28
N LEU A 32 -3.27 -5.64 1.93
CA LEU A 32 -2.48 -4.86 2.89
C LEU A 32 -3.30 -3.93 3.80
N SER A 33 -4.56 -3.66 3.46
CA SER A 33 -5.47 -2.86 4.30
C SER A 33 -6.13 -3.66 5.42
N LEU A 34 -6.14 -5.00 5.32
CA LEU A 34 -6.70 -5.89 6.33
C LEU A 34 -5.66 -6.43 7.32
N ILE A 35 -4.38 -6.15 7.06
CA ILE A 35 -3.25 -6.59 7.88
C ILE A 35 -2.88 -5.47 8.85
N GLU A 36 -2.63 -5.85 10.10
CA GLU A 36 -2.04 -4.97 11.12
C GLU A 36 -0.52 -5.09 11.10
N TYR A 37 0.16 -3.95 11.11
CA TYR A 37 1.60 -3.81 11.09
C TYR A 37 2.08 -3.08 12.35
N GLU A 38 3.25 -3.47 12.81
CA GLU A 38 3.99 -2.78 13.86
C GLU A 38 5.22 -2.07 13.30
N LEU A 39 5.63 -0.99 13.96
CA LEU A 39 6.85 -0.29 13.60
C LEU A 39 8.05 -1.05 14.18
N VAL A 40 8.90 -1.59 13.30
CA VAL A 40 10.15 -2.24 13.70
C VAL A 40 11.33 -1.34 13.35
N THR A 41 12.16 -1.01 14.34
CA THR A 41 13.43 -0.30 14.12
C THR A 41 14.54 -1.33 13.89
N VAL A 42 15.10 -1.34 12.69
CA VAL A 42 16.28 -2.19 12.40
C VAL A 42 17.53 -1.43 12.85
N VAL A 43 18.29 -2.01 13.77
CA VAL A 43 19.61 -1.51 14.15
C VAL A 43 20.62 -2.23 13.26
N GLU A 44 21.31 -1.50 12.39
CA GLU A 44 22.45 -2.06 11.66
C GLU A 44 23.58 -2.28 12.67
N GLY A 45 24.00 -3.55 12.82
CA GLY A 45 25.09 -3.99 13.68
C GLY A 45 26.40 -4.18 12.93
#